data_AF-A0A2P6Q8N1-F1
#
_entry.id   AF-A0A2P6Q8N1-F1
#
_cell.length_a   1.000
_cell.length_b   1.000
_cell.length_c   1.000
_cell.angle_alpha   90.00
_cell.angle_beta   90.00
_cell.angle_gamma   90.00
#
_symmetry.space_group_name_H-M   'P 1'
#
loop_
_entity.id
_entity.type
_entity.pdbx_description
1 polymer ?
#
loop_
_entity_poly.entity_id
_entity_poly.type
_entity_poly.pdbx_seq_one_letter_code
_entity_poly.pdbx_strand_id
1 'polypeptide(L)'
;MSPFKVLGYVVEPKTLILVNEWAISRDPKSWKDLEEFIPERFDHSSVDFKGQQFEFFFLFSAGRRMCPGIYMGTTMVELGLANLLYCFNWKSPEGMTEEDINMEETIGALSISIY
;
A
#
# COMPACT_ATOMS: atom_id res chain seq x y z
N MET A 1 23.78 9.04 18.65
CA MET A 1 22.54 8.26 18.67
C MET A 1 22.59 7.36 19.90
N SER A 2 21.60 7.46 20.79
CA SER A 2 21.48 6.58 21.96
C SER A 2 20.65 5.35 21.60
N PRO A 3 20.86 4.20 22.27
CA PRO A 3 19.99 3.04 22.14
C PRO A 3 18.55 3.41 22.54
N PHE A 4 17.57 2.82 21.85
CA PHE A 4 16.14 3.04 22.11
C PHE A 4 15.41 1.71 22.26
N LYS A 5 14.18 1.74 22.80
CA LYS A 5 13.39 0.54 23.05
C LYS A 5 12.20 0.43 22.10
N VAL A 6 11.98 -0.75 21.53
CA VAL A 6 10.83 -1.10 20.69
C VAL A 6 10.24 -2.40 21.20
N LEU A 7 8.96 -2.40 21.58
CA LEU A 7 8.25 -3.61 22.06
C LEU A 7 8.99 -4.38 23.18
N GLY A 8 9.77 -3.68 24.01
CA GLY A 8 10.58 -4.26 25.09
C GLY A 8 12.02 -4.64 24.71
N TYR A 9 12.36 -4.63 23.42
CA TYR A 9 13.71 -4.90 22.92
C TYR A 9 14.54 -3.62 22.83
N VAL A 10 15.83 -3.71 23.15
CA VAL A 10 16.79 -2.61 22.98
C VAL A 10 17.35 -2.69 21.56
N VAL A 11 17.21 -1.60 20.80
CA VAL A 11 17.77 -1.44 19.47
C VAL A 11 19.01 -0.57 19.55
N GLU A 12 20.12 -1.11 19.05
CA GLU A 12 21.40 -0.40 19.02
C GLU A 12 21.44 0.64 17.90
N PRO A 13 22.27 1.69 18.04
CA PRO A 13 22.50 2.64 16.96
C PRO A 13 22.98 1.95 15.68
N LYS A 14 22.49 2.42 14.52
CA LYS A 14 22.81 1.89 13.17
C LYS A 14 22.18 0.53 12.84
N THR A 15 21.26 0.00 13.66
CA THR A 15 20.46 -1.16 13.26
C THR A 15 19.46 -0.76 12.17
N LEU A 16 19.41 -1.53 11.08
CA LEU A 16 18.39 -1.39 10.04
C LEU A 16 17.06 -1.94 10.56
N ILE A 17 16.02 -1.13 10.50
CA ILE A 17 14.65 -1.54 10.82
C ILE A 17 13.84 -1.55 9.54
N LEU A 18 13.30 -2.71 9.21
CA LEU A 18 12.36 -2.87 8.09
C LEU A 18 10.97 -3.11 8.66
N VAL A 19 10.01 -2.30 8.20
CA VAL A 19 8.60 -2.47 8.54
C VAL A 19 7.99 -3.36 7.46
N ASN A 20 7.35 -4.45 7.87
CA ASN A 20 6.67 -5.33 6.92
C ASN A 20 5.29 -4.76 6.58
N GLU A 21 5.28 -3.79 5.66
CA GLU A 21 4.06 -3.12 5.22
C GLU A 21 3.08 -4.09 4.54
N TRP A 22 3.59 -5.10 3.80
CA TRP A 22 2.78 -6.11 3.11
C TRP A 22 1.98 -6.99 4.08
N ALA A 23 2.58 -7.38 5.22
CA ALA A 23 1.87 -8.16 6.23
C ALA A 23 0.86 -7.30 7.02
N ILE A 24 1.17 -6.02 7.23
CA ILE A 24 0.29 -5.09 7.96
C ILE A 24 -0.94 -4.74 7.09
N SER A 25 -0.75 -4.55 5.78
CA SER A 25 -1.86 -4.29 4.85
C SER A 25 -2.85 -5.44 4.74
N ARG A 26 -2.42 -6.67 5.09
CA ARG A 26 -3.25 -7.89 5.11
C ARG A 26 -3.58 -8.38 6.52
N ASP A 27 -3.52 -7.52 7.55
CA ASP A 27 -3.88 -7.97 8.90
C ASP A 27 -5.41 -8.18 9.02
N PRO A 28 -5.89 -9.41 9.33
CA PRO A 28 -7.33 -9.69 9.51
C PRO A 28 -7.96 -8.92 10.67
N LYS A 29 -7.15 -8.36 11.59
CA LYS A 29 -7.66 -7.47 12.65
C LYS A 29 -8.00 -6.08 12.13
N SER A 30 -7.35 -5.66 11.05
CA SER A 30 -7.48 -4.32 10.46
C SER A 30 -8.45 -4.32 9.27
N TRP A 31 -8.52 -5.42 8.51
CA TRP A 31 -9.35 -5.53 7.31
C TRP A 31 -10.18 -6.82 7.30
N LYS A 32 -11.44 -6.71 6.85
CA LYS A 32 -12.29 -7.87 6.53
C LYS A 32 -12.05 -8.28 5.08
N ASP A 33 -12.09 -9.57 4.77
CA ASP A 33 -11.99 -10.13 3.42
C ASP A 33 -10.71 -9.69 2.66
N LEU A 34 -9.56 -10.17 3.13
CA LEU A 34 -8.21 -9.73 2.74
C LEU A 34 -7.80 -10.05 1.30
N GLU A 35 -8.38 -11.10 0.73
CA GLU A 35 -8.06 -11.61 -0.60
C GLU A 35 -8.99 -11.03 -1.68
N GLU A 36 -9.99 -10.24 -1.28
CA GLU A 36 -10.96 -9.64 -2.20
C GLU A 36 -10.66 -8.16 -2.43
N PHE A 37 -10.62 -7.78 -3.71
CA PHE A 37 -10.54 -6.38 -4.11
C PHE A 37 -11.92 -5.73 -3.98
N ILE A 38 -12.13 -4.95 -2.91
CA ILE A 38 -13.40 -4.27 -2.63
C ILE A 38 -13.16 -2.75 -2.49
N PRO A 39 -13.27 -1.97 -3.59
CA PRO A 39 -13.14 -0.52 -3.59
C PRO A 39 -14.15 0.21 -2.68
N GLU A 40 -15.34 -0.35 -2.51
CA GLU A 40 -16.45 0.28 -1.78
C GLU A 40 -16.16 0.43 -0.28
N ARG A 41 -15.14 -0.28 0.24
CA ARG A 41 -14.67 -0.12 1.62
C ARG A 41 -14.25 1.31 1.94
N PHE A 42 -13.85 2.06 0.93
CA PHE A 42 -13.37 3.42 1.07
C PHE A 42 -14.49 4.47 0.98
N ASP A 43 -15.67 4.11 0.44
CA ASP A 43 -16.76 5.04 0.10
C ASP A 43 -17.53 5.59 1.32
N HIS A 44 -17.48 4.87 2.45
CA HIS A 44 -18.11 5.27 3.72
C HIS A 44 -17.11 5.42 4.87
N SER A 45 -15.83 5.35 4.55
CA SER A 45 -14.78 5.55 5.54
C SER A 45 -14.57 7.06 5.72
N SER A 46 -14.64 7.57 6.95
CA SER A 46 -14.27 8.97 7.26
C SER A 46 -12.75 9.19 7.19
N VAL A 47 -12.05 8.34 6.45
CA VAL A 47 -10.61 8.15 6.56
C VAL A 47 -9.95 8.96 5.47
N ASP A 48 -9.25 10.00 5.90
CA ASP A 48 -8.44 10.81 5.01
C ASP A 48 -7.13 10.05 4.75
N PHE A 49 -6.78 9.83 3.47
CA PHE A 49 -5.48 9.26 3.06
C PHE A 49 -4.27 10.07 3.61
N LYS A 50 -4.53 11.27 4.14
CA LYS A 50 -3.57 12.17 4.80
C LYS A 50 -3.38 11.89 6.29
N GLY A 51 -4.21 11.05 6.89
CA GLY A 51 -4.25 10.79 8.33
C GLY A 51 -3.20 9.80 8.82
N GLN A 52 -2.84 9.90 10.10
CA GLN A 52 -2.00 8.92 10.82
C GLN A 52 -2.80 7.66 11.22
N GLN A 53 -3.72 7.21 10.35
CA GLN A 53 -4.49 6.01 10.63
C GLN A 53 -3.69 4.80 10.15
N PHE A 54 -3.51 3.82 11.04
CA PHE A 54 -2.70 2.62 10.82
C PHE A 54 -3.15 1.84 9.58
N GLU A 55 -4.44 1.96 9.29
CA GLU A 55 -5.20 1.43 8.18
C GLU A 55 -4.82 2.03 6.82
N PHE A 56 -4.00 3.09 6.72
CA PHE A 56 -3.60 3.70 5.43
C PHE A 56 -2.08 3.95 5.29
N PHE A 57 -1.30 3.53 6.29
CA PHE A 57 0.16 3.71 6.35
C PHE A 57 0.90 3.10 5.14
N PHE A 58 0.54 1.86 4.79
CA PHE A 58 1.26 0.95 3.89
C PHE A 58 1.05 1.22 2.39
N LEU A 59 0.91 2.50 2.02
CA LEU A 59 1.06 2.96 0.62
C LEU A 59 2.09 4.09 0.48
N PHE A 60 2.16 5.00 1.47
CA PHE A 60 3.07 6.15 1.42
C PHE A 60 3.90 6.33 2.70
N SER A 61 3.91 5.33 3.58
CA SER A 61 4.49 5.38 4.93
C SER A 61 3.83 6.45 5.80
N ALA A 62 4.36 6.70 7.01
CA ALA A 62 3.86 7.79 7.86
C ALA A 62 4.95 8.54 8.65
N GLY A 63 4.54 9.65 9.25
CA GLY A 63 5.41 10.50 10.07
C GLY A 63 6.46 11.25 9.25
N ARG A 64 7.63 11.50 9.84
CA ARG A 64 8.67 12.39 9.26
C ARG A 64 9.35 11.83 8.01
N ARG A 65 9.18 10.54 7.71
CA ARG A 65 9.69 9.87 6.50
C ARG A 65 8.56 9.55 5.51
N MET A 66 7.43 10.26 5.65
CA MET A 66 6.37 10.46 4.66
C MET A 66 6.89 10.40 3.23
N CYS A 67 6.42 9.52 2.34
CA CYS A 67 6.69 9.69 0.92
C CYS A 67 6.16 11.06 0.47
N PRO A 68 7.03 11.98 -0.01
CA PRO A 68 6.61 13.32 -0.39
C PRO A 68 5.72 13.32 -1.65
N GLY A 69 5.74 12.22 -2.41
CA GLY A 69 5.00 12.06 -3.66
C GLY A 69 3.56 11.61 -3.52
N ILE A 70 2.99 11.55 -2.30
CA ILE A 70 1.62 11.05 -2.06
C ILE A 70 0.59 11.71 -2.98
N TYR A 71 0.53 13.05 -3.01
CA TYR A 71 -0.43 13.78 -3.83
C TYR A 71 -0.23 13.52 -5.33
N MET A 72 1.02 13.50 -5.78
CA MET A 72 1.34 13.26 -7.19
C MET A 72 0.95 11.84 -7.60
N GLY A 73 1.28 10.83 -6.78
CA GLY A 73 0.94 9.44 -7.03
C GLY A 73 -0.56 9.23 -7.12
N THR A 74 -1.31 9.74 -6.13
CA THR A 74 -2.78 9.62 -6.11
C THR A 74 -3.41 10.27 -7.34
N THR A 75 -3.06 11.53 -7.64
CA THR A 75 -3.64 12.22 -8.80
C THR A 75 -3.28 11.56 -10.12
N MET A 76 -2.05 11.03 -10.27
CA MET A 76 -1.67 10.31 -11.50
C MET A 76 -2.47 9.01 -11.69
N VAL A 77 -2.69 8.25 -10.61
CA VAL A 77 -3.48 7.01 -10.67
C VAL A 77 -4.94 7.32 -10.97
N GLU A 78 -5.55 8.30 -10.29
CA GLU A 78 -6.93 8.73 -10.54
C GLU A 78 -7.12 9.19 -11.99
N LEU A 79 -6.22 10.05 -12.49
CA LEU A 79 -6.30 10.57 -13.85
C LEU A 79 -6.05 9.46 -14.89
N GLY A 80 -5.09 8.57 -14.62
CA GLY A 80 -4.81 7.41 -15.47
C GLY A 80 -6.03 6.50 -15.59
N LEU A 81 -6.64 6.15 -14.46
CA LEU A 81 -7.83 5.30 -14.39
C LEU A 81 -9.02 5.96 -15.08
N ALA A 82 -9.27 7.25 -14.82
CA ALA A 82 -10.37 7.98 -15.45
C ALA A 82 -10.22 8.02 -16.99
N ASN A 83 -9.02 8.29 -17.50
CA ASN A 83 -8.76 8.29 -18.95
C ASN A 83 -8.93 6.91 -19.56
N LEU A 84 -8.47 5.87 -18.85
CA LEU A 84 -8.58 4.49 -19.28
C LEU A 84 -10.05 4.02 -19.39
N LEU A 85 -10.88 4.41 -18.43
CA LEU A 85 -12.32 4.09 -18.43
C LEU A 85 -13.11 4.92 -19.45
N TYR A 86 -12.70 6.17 -19.69
CA TYR A 86 -13.40 7.07 -20.61
C TYR A 86 -13.06 6.80 -22.09
N CYS A 87 -11.78 6.56 -22.41
CA CYS A 87 -11.30 6.49 -23.79
C CYS A 87 -11.38 5.08 -24.39
N PHE A 88 -11.48 4.02 -23.57
CA PHE A 88 -11.38 2.65 -24.04
C PHE A 88 -12.55 1.80 -23.54
N ASN A 89 -13.05 0.92 -24.41
CA ASN A 89 -13.94 -0.17 -24.02
C ASN A 89 -13.09 -1.43 -23.84
N TRP A 90 -13.05 -1.92 -22.60
CA TRP A 90 -12.19 -3.02 -22.19
C TRP A 90 -12.85 -4.34 -22.57
N LYS A 91 -12.12 -5.20 -23.26
CA LYS A 91 -12.53 -6.58 -23.58
C LYS A 91 -11.32 -7.49 -23.44
N SER A 92 -11.55 -8.68 -22.90
CA SER A 92 -10.56 -9.74 -22.90
C SER A 92 -10.24 -10.15 -24.34
N PRO A 93 -8.97 -10.51 -24.67
CA PRO A 93 -8.63 -11.15 -25.93
C PRO A 93 -9.53 -12.37 -26.21
N GLU A 94 -9.83 -12.63 -27.50
CA GLU A 94 -10.68 -13.77 -27.88
C GLU A 94 -10.09 -15.08 -27.33
N GLY A 95 -10.88 -15.77 -26.48
CA GLY A 95 -10.51 -17.04 -25.87
C GLY A 95 -9.87 -16.96 -24.49
N MET A 96 -9.66 -15.75 -23.93
CA MET A 96 -9.15 -15.58 -22.56
C MET A 96 -10.31 -15.28 -21.59
N THR A 97 -10.47 -16.08 -20.54
CA THR A 97 -11.46 -15.84 -19.46
C THR A 97 -10.85 -15.00 -18.34
N GLU A 98 -11.69 -14.50 -17.43
CA GLU A 98 -11.23 -13.76 -16.23
C GLU A 98 -10.30 -14.62 -15.35
N GLU A 99 -10.47 -15.94 -15.39
CA GLU A 99 -9.69 -16.93 -14.64
C GLU A 99 -8.27 -17.13 -15.20
N ASP A 100 -8.05 -16.76 -16.46
CA ASP A 100 -6.74 -16.85 -17.13
C ASP A 100 -5.81 -15.68 -16.75
N ILE A 101 -6.33 -14.66 -16.07
CA ILE A 101 -5.55 -13.51 -15.62
C ILE A 101 -4.73 -13.92 -14.39
N ASN A 102 -3.41 -14.06 -14.56
CA ASN A 102 -2.53 -14.31 -13.44
C ASN A 102 -2.37 -13.05 -12.56
N MET A 103 -2.86 -13.13 -11.33
CA MET A 103 -2.78 -12.09 -10.30
C MET A 103 -1.71 -12.37 -9.23
N GLU A 104 -0.82 -13.36 -9.45
CA GLU A 104 0.27 -13.69 -8.53
C GLU A 104 1.25 -12.51 -8.37
N GLU A 105 1.53 -12.15 -7.12
CA GLU A 105 2.45 -11.07 -6.79
C GLU A 105 3.91 -11.55 -6.81
N THR A 106 4.79 -10.77 -7.43
CA THR A 106 6.25 -10.94 -7.24
C THR A 106 6.70 -10.07 -6.07
N ILE A 107 7.28 -10.69 -5.04
CA ILE A 107 7.75 -9.96 -3.85
C ILE A 107 9.05 -9.21 -4.17
N GLY A 108 8.93 -7.93 -4.52
CA GLY A 108 10.03 -6.98 -4.59
C GLY A 108 10.22 -6.28 -3.24
N ALA A 109 11.19 -6.69 -2.44
CA ALA A 109 11.52 -5.98 -1.21
C ALA A 109 12.19 -4.63 -1.53
N LEU A 110 11.57 -3.51 -1.16
CA LEU A 110 12.22 -2.20 -1.14
C LEU A 110 13.25 -2.16 0.01
N SER A 111 14.50 -2.47 -0.30
CA SER A 111 15.61 -2.28 0.64
C SER A 111 16.04 -0.81 0.64
N ILE A 112 15.56 -0.05 1.63
CA ILE A 112 16.04 1.32 1.84
C ILE A 112 17.29 1.26 2.72
N SER A 113 18.46 1.20 2.09
CA SER A 113 19.73 1.45 2.79
C SER A 113 19.89 2.94 3.02
N ILE A 114 19.74 3.36 4.28
CA ILE A 114 20.05 4.73 4.70
C ILE A 114 21.52 4.73 5.14
N TYR A 115 22.40 5.29 4.31
CA TYR A 115 23.80 5.60 4.68
C TYR A 115 23.86 6.74 5.71
#